data_AF-A0A932PA65-F1
#
_entry.id   AF-A0A932PA65-F1
#
_cell.length_a   1.000
_cell.length_b   1.000
_cell.length_c   1.000
_cell.angle_alpha   90.00
_cell.angle_beta   90.00
_cell.angle_gamma   90.00
#
_symmetry.space_group_name_H-M   'P 1'
#
loop_
_entity.id
_entity.type
_entity.pdbx_description
1 polymer ?
#
loop_
_entity_poly.entity_id
_entity_poly.type
_entity_poly.pdbx_seq_one_letter_code
_entity_poly.pdbx_strand_id
1 'polypeptide(L)'
;MTPLIWLQRLGEDVRQRYAEEYRILGTLLEKAPSEAVSRKDLARLGLSRYGKPDRPKRLVMASFHAMLVCHPLDADRDLLVLSGIAKLLLRRKLPFGNNEVSELLTHLTGLTPDKLSVVPVGGVLDAVARVFRNDLLSLSAKSLLETLRGSIVSSGCGSRSATQKLLDQIDRLCNDSITSRLSADGGWADAVQRLLTELDGVRRDTWESMLWHLGRVTPEPPAASWELDPDDLPIGPDFDAWSERRNEQLLARSAAKSWLGTANDRIEQVGREEFVRRLIGWLGLVPRSRPGLLARECANREMLRGLLWCCCELDDRAVVQAVALAADALYKKKSGLGTAAVQVLFHVPGRLGAMGLAKLVGRVRAQSHKELIRTALRLISEREGISVEELEEIDCPTYGFTEVGIRRERFDDYTAELAAAN
;
A
#
# COMPACT_ATOMS: atom_id res chain seq x y z
N MET A 1 41.58 12.04 21.77
CA MET A 1 40.52 11.10 21.36
C MET A 1 40.80 9.79 22.05
N THR A 2 39.96 9.38 23.00
CA THR A 2 40.05 8.01 23.52
C THR A 2 39.69 7.09 22.36
N PRO A 3 40.52 6.09 22.01
CA PRO A 3 40.18 5.16 20.94
C PRO A 3 38.83 4.54 21.24
N LEU A 4 37.92 4.52 20.25
CA LEU A 4 36.66 3.80 20.37
C LEU A 4 37.01 2.31 20.41
N ILE A 5 37.17 1.75 21.61
CA ILE A 5 37.62 0.37 21.86
C ILE A 5 36.77 -0.64 21.08
N TRP A 6 35.46 -0.37 20.94
CA TRP A 6 34.54 -1.21 20.19
C TRP A 6 34.84 -1.25 18.68
N LEU A 7 35.45 -0.21 18.09
CA LEU A 7 35.78 -0.18 16.67
C LEU A 7 36.81 -1.28 16.31
N GLN A 8 37.72 -1.59 17.21
CA GLN A 8 38.73 -2.63 17.03
C GLN A 8 38.13 -4.05 17.03
N ARG A 9 36.98 -4.24 17.68
CA ARG A 9 36.27 -5.51 17.77
C ARG A 9 35.33 -5.80 16.60
N LEU A 10 35.04 -4.80 15.76
CA LEU A 10 34.29 -5.03 14.53
C LEU A 10 35.14 -5.85 13.54
N GLY A 11 34.50 -6.70 12.74
CA GLY A 11 35.20 -7.37 11.62
C GLY A 11 35.72 -6.35 10.60
N GLU A 12 36.85 -6.66 9.96
CA GLU A 12 37.49 -5.77 8.99
C GLU A 12 36.53 -5.40 7.84
N ASP A 13 35.79 -6.37 7.32
CA ASP A 13 34.80 -6.14 6.26
C ASP A 13 33.71 -5.14 6.67
N VAL A 14 33.24 -5.24 7.92
CA VAL A 14 32.21 -4.34 8.46
C VAL A 14 32.79 -2.93 8.67
N ARG A 15 34.02 -2.83 9.17
CA ARG A 15 34.73 -1.55 9.30
C ARG A 15 34.89 -0.87 7.95
N GLN A 16 35.35 -1.58 6.93
CA GLN A 16 35.54 -1.04 5.59
C GLN A 16 34.19 -0.64 4.96
N ARG A 17 33.16 -1.48 5.10
CA ARG A 17 31.82 -1.21 4.59
C ARG A 17 31.23 0.10 5.13
N TYR A 18 31.45 0.41 6.40
CA TYR A 18 30.86 1.56 7.12
C TYR A 18 31.89 2.58 7.63
N ALA A 19 33.07 2.66 7.02
CA ALA A 19 34.19 3.48 7.53
C ALA A 19 33.81 4.95 7.73
N GLU A 20 33.11 5.53 6.76
CA GLU A 20 32.65 6.91 6.83
C GLU A 20 31.55 7.09 7.89
N GLU A 21 30.62 6.14 8.01
CA GLU A 21 29.61 6.17 9.05
C GLU A 21 30.22 6.09 10.46
N TYR A 22 31.22 5.24 10.67
CA TYR A 22 31.91 5.15 11.96
C TYR A 22 32.68 6.42 12.31
N ARG A 23 33.27 7.10 11.33
CA ARG A 23 33.89 8.42 11.53
C ARG A 23 32.87 9.46 12.01
N ILE A 24 31.66 9.44 11.44
CA ILE A 24 30.55 10.31 11.86
C ILE A 24 30.09 9.95 13.28
N LEU A 25 29.89 8.66 13.57
CA LEU A 25 29.48 8.18 14.88
C LEU A 25 30.51 8.53 15.96
N GLY A 26 31.81 8.39 15.67
CA GLY A 26 32.87 8.79 16.60
C GLY A 26 32.84 10.29 16.90
N THR A 27 32.66 11.12 15.86
CA THR A 27 32.49 12.58 16.04
C THR A 27 31.27 12.90 16.90
N LEU A 28 30.18 12.14 16.75
CA LEU A 28 28.96 12.31 17.56
C LEU A 28 29.15 11.87 19.01
N LEU A 29 29.83 10.74 19.24
CA LEU A 29 30.11 10.21 20.58
C LEU A 29 31.03 11.15 21.38
N GLU A 30 32.02 11.75 20.73
CA GLU A 30 32.91 12.73 21.36
C GLU A 30 32.18 14.01 21.74
N LYS A 31 31.26 14.46 20.90
CA LYS A 31 30.53 15.73 21.08
C LYS A 31 29.29 15.61 21.95
N ALA A 32 28.69 14.43 22.05
CA ALA A 32 27.53 14.22 22.89
C ALA A 32 27.99 14.30 24.35
N PRO A 33 27.63 15.33 25.13
CA PRO A 33 27.69 15.21 26.59
C PRO A 33 26.89 13.97 27.02
N SER A 34 26.92 13.55 28.28
CA SER A 34 26.17 12.38 28.77
C SER A 34 24.64 12.37 28.48
N GLU A 35 24.12 13.35 27.76
CA GLU A 35 22.74 13.52 27.32
C GLU A 35 22.48 13.06 25.86
N ALA A 36 21.19 12.93 25.54
CA ALA A 36 20.70 12.43 24.27
C ALA A 36 21.06 13.32 23.07
N VAL A 37 21.52 12.71 21.98
CA VAL A 37 21.76 13.38 20.68
C VAL A 37 20.47 14.03 20.17
N SER A 38 20.53 15.32 19.80
CA SER A 38 19.37 16.05 19.31
C SER A 38 19.24 15.99 17.79
N ARG A 39 18.05 16.33 17.26
CA ARG A 39 17.83 16.52 15.82
C ARG A 39 18.73 17.61 15.23
N LYS A 40 19.07 18.65 16.01
CA LYS A 40 19.95 19.74 15.56
C LYS A 40 21.38 19.24 15.35
N ASP A 41 21.83 18.27 16.13
CA ASP A 41 23.18 17.70 15.99
C ASP A 41 23.29 16.85 14.72
N LEU A 42 22.26 16.05 14.41
CA LEU A 42 22.17 15.36 13.12
C LEU A 42 22.11 16.35 11.95
N ALA A 43 21.39 17.46 12.11
CA ALA A 43 21.29 18.49 11.08
C ALA A 43 22.64 19.16 10.77
N ARG A 44 23.42 19.49 11.81
CA ARG A 44 24.76 20.07 11.68
C ARG A 44 25.75 19.17 10.93
N LEU A 45 25.54 17.86 10.94
CA LEU A 45 26.37 16.89 10.20
C LEU A 45 25.94 16.71 8.74
N GLY A 46 25.07 17.58 8.23
CA GLY A 46 24.55 17.47 6.86
C GLY A 46 23.60 16.30 6.67
N LEU A 47 23.17 15.64 7.76
CA LEU A 47 22.18 14.57 7.66
C LEU A 47 20.76 15.12 7.53
N SER A 48 20.52 16.42 7.79
CA SER A 48 19.20 17.05 7.60
C SER A 48 18.94 17.53 6.18
N ARG A 49 19.97 17.80 5.37
CA ARG A 49 19.84 18.30 4.00
C ARG A 49 20.32 17.24 3.01
N TYR A 50 19.48 17.00 2.03
CA TYR A 50 19.48 15.88 1.09
C TYR A 50 20.78 15.73 0.28
N GLY A 51 21.00 14.49 -0.13
CA GLY A 51 21.87 14.13 -1.24
C GLY A 51 21.62 12.68 -1.68
N LYS A 52 21.59 11.73 -0.75
CA LYS A 52 21.28 10.32 -1.04
C LYS A 52 20.54 9.66 0.14
N PRO A 53 19.36 9.04 -0.07
CA PRO A 53 18.60 8.34 0.99
C PRO A 53 19.40 7.21 1.66
N ASP A 54 20.47 6.73 1.02
CA ASP A 54 21.31 5.65 1.55
C ASP A 54 22.17 6.04 2.76
N ARG A 55 22.60 7.30 2.91
CA ARG A 55 23.52 7.65 4.00
C ARG A 55 22.86 7.53 5.38
N PRO A 56 21.66 8.07 5.62
CA PRO A 56 20.92 7.82 6.87
C PRO A 56 20.68 6.33 7.15
N LYS A 57 20.41 5.54 6.09
CA LYS A 57 20.19 4.09 6.18
C LYS A 57 21.45 3.37 6.64
N ARG A 58 22.59 3.64 5.98
CA ARG A 58 23.90 3.10 6.35
C ARG A 58 24.30 3.50 7.78
N LEU A 59 24.00 4.72 8.20
CA LEU A 59 24.28 5.16 9.56
C LEU A 59 23.45 4.41 10.62
N VAL A 60 22.19 4.05 10.31
CA VAL A 60 21.41 3.14 11.15
C VAL A 60 22.10 1.78 11.24
N MET A 61 22.48 1.19 10.11
CA MET A 61 23.16 -0.12 10.09
C MET A 61 24.46 -0.09 10.91
N ALA A 62 25.32 0.91 10.69
CA ALA A 62 26.56 1.11 11.44
C ALA A 62 26.30 1.28 12.94
N SER A 63 25.22 1.97 13.32
CA SER A 63 24.85 2.13 14.74
C SER A 63 24.52 0.78 15.37
N PHE A 64 23.78 -0.10 14.67
CA PHE A 64 23.44 -1.44 15.19
C PHE A 64 24.65 -2.37 15.32
N HIS A 65 25.56 -2.35 14.34
CA HIS A 65 26.85 -3.04 14.44
C HIS A 65 27.64 -2.58 15.66
N ALA A 66 27.76 -1.26 15.84
CA ALA A 66 28.45 -0.69 16.99
C ALA A 66 27.78 -1.08 18.32
N MET A 67 26.44 -1.04 18.40
CA MET A 67 25.69 -1.43 19.60
C MET A 67 25.93 -2.90 19.99
N LEU A 68 25.98 -3.82 19.01
CA LEU A 68 26.25 -5.24 19.27
C LEU A 68 27.64 -5.46 19.87
N VAL A 69 28.63 -4.65 19.47
CA VAL A 69 30.02 -4.78 19.95
C VAL A 69 30.28 -3.98 21.24
N CYS A 70 29.56 -2.88 21.46
CA CYS A 70 29.59 -2.11 22.72
C CYS A 70 28.93 -2.89 23.88
N HIS A 71 27.97 -3.75 23.57
CA HIS A 71 27.19 -4.54 24.52
C HIS A 71 28.06 -5.24 25.61
N PRO A 72 29.10 -6.03 25.26
CA PRO A 72 29.92 -6.73 26.25
C PRO A 72 30.99 -5.87 26.95
N LEU A 73 31.01 -4.55 26.76
CA LEU A 73 32.06 -3.65 27.26
C LEU A 73 31.62 -2.74 28.42
N ASP A 74 30.40 -2.90 28.95
CA ASP A 74 29.78 -1.98 29.92
C ASP A 74 29.81 -0.51 29.48
N ALA A 75 29.84 -0.28 28.16
CA ALA A 75 29.87 1.05 27.55
C ALA A 75 28.45 1.64 27.44
N ASP A 76 27.73 1.72 28.56
CA ASP A 76 26.31 2.12 28.60
C ASP A 76 26.06 3.51 27.99
N ARG A 77 27.00 4.45 28.18
CA ARG A 77 26.92 5.79 27.56
C ARG A 77 26.89 5.68 26.02
N ASP A 78 27.82 4.95 25.44
CA ASP A 78 27.94 4.83 23.98
C ASP A 78 26.71 4.13 23.40
N LEU A 79 26.23 3.08 24.07
CA LEU A 79 25.00 2.38 23.71
C LEU A 79 23.78 3.32 23.69
N LEU A 80 23.62 4.17 24.71
CA LEU A 80 22.53 5.15 24.78
C LEU A 80 22.61 6.18 23.64
N VAL A 81 23.82 6.68 23.34
CA VAL A 81 24.04 7.64 22.25
C VAL A 81 23.74 7.01 20.89
N LEU A 82 24.30 5.82 20.62
CA LEU A 82 24.08 5.07 19.37
C LEU A 82 22.60 4.74 19.17
N SER A 83 21.92 4.30 20.23
CA SER A 83 20.48 4.06 20.19
C SER A 83 19.69 5.34 19.90
N GLY A 84 20.05 6.45 20.55
CA GLY A 84 19.42 7.76 20.31
C GLY A 84 19.51 8.18 18.84
N ILE A 85 20.68 8.02 18.23
CA ILE A 85 20.91 8.26 16.80
C ILE A 85 20.03 7.36 15.95
N ALA A 86 20.09 6.04 16.16
CA ALA A 86 19.29 5.08 15.40
C ALA A 86 17.79 5.35 15.49
N LYS A 87 17.29 5.68 16.70
CA LYS A 87 15.88 6.04 16.96
C LYS A 87 15.45 7.28 16.18
N LEU A 88 16.30 8.31 16.12
CA LEU A 88 16.01 9.53 15.36
C LEU A 88 15.96 9.27 13.86
N LEU A 89 16.86 8.42 13.35
CA LEU A 89 16.94 8.09 11.93
C LEU A 89 15.82 7.15 11.47
N LEU A 90 15.47 6.11 12.25
CA LEU A 90 14.40 5.17 11.94
C LEU A 90 13.01 5.84 11.82
N ARG A 91 12.80 6.97 12.51
CA ARG A 91 11.59 7.80 12.39
C ARG A 91 11.43 8.46 11.01
N ARG A 92 12.48 8.50 10.19
CA ARG A 92 12.47 9.16 8.86
C ARG A 92 11.94 8.27 7.72
N LYS A 93 11.39 7.09 8.03
CA LYS A 93 10.84 6.13 7.03
C LYS A 93 11.84 5.80 5.92
N LEU A 94 13.06 5.46 6.31
CA LEU A 94 14.13 5.15 5.37
C LEU A 94 13.78 3.93 4.50
N PRO A 95 14.20 3.91 3.21
CA PRO A 95 13.92 2.83 2.26
C PRO A 95 14.88 1.66 2.51
N PHE A 96 14.60 0.86 3.54
CA PHE A 96 15.30 -0.40 3.75
C PHE A 96 14.84 -1.46 2.75
N GLY A 97 15.72 -2.38 2.38
CA GLY A 97 15.42 -3.61 1.66
C GLY A 97 15.40 -4.84 2.59
N ASN A 98 15.06 -5.99 2.02
CA ASN A 98 14.89 -7.25 2.75
C ASN A 98 16.16 -7.66 3.53
N ASN A 99 17.34 -7.53 2.92
CA ASN A 99 18.61 -7.91 3.53
C ASN A 99 18.93 -7.02 4.75
N GLU A 100 18.71 -5.72 4.60
CA GLU A 100 19.03 -4.74 5.65
C GLU A 100 18.10 -4.89 6.86
N VAL A 101 16.81 -5.16 6.63
CA VAL A 101 15.87 -5.47 7.72
C VAL A 101 16.23 -6.80 8.40
N SER A 102 16.59 -7.83 7.64
CA SER A 102 17.01 -9.11 8.20
C SER A 102 18.25 -8.93 9.08
N GLU A 103 19.22 -8.14 8.62
CA GLU A 103 20.41 -7.78 9.37
C GLU A 103 20.07 -6.98 10.65
N LEU A 104 19.12 -6.05 10.62
CA LEU A 104 18.65 -5.35 11.83
C LEU A 104 18.00 -6.31 12.84
N LEU A 105 17.22 -7.28 12.38
CA LEU A 105 16.61 -8.30 13.24
C LEU A 105 17.67 -9.22 13.85
N THR A 106 18.68 -9.63 13.07
CA THR A 106 19.83 -10.40 13.58
C THR A 106 20.57 -9.62 14.66
N HIS A 107 20.82 -8.33 14.46
CA HIS A 107 21.45 -7.50 15.49
C HIS A 107 20.61 -7.42 16.77
N LEU A 108 19.29 -7.24 16.64
CA LEU A 108 18.40 -7.18 17.81
C LEU A 108 18.38 -8.50 18.60
N THR A 109 18.37 -9.63 17.91
CA THR A 109 18.36 -10.96 18.55
C THR A 109 19.71 -11.33 19.17
N GLY A 110 20.81 -10.72 18.71
CA GLY A 110 22.15 -10.88 19.30
C GLY A 110 22.39 -10.07 20.59
N LEU A 111 21.50 -9.14 20.95
CA LEU A 111 21.61 -8.38 22.20
C LEU A 111 21.04 -9.16 23.39
N THR A 112 21.60 -8.96 24.58
CA THR A 112 20.99 -9.54 25.79
C THR A 112 19.65 -8.87 26.12
N PRO A 113 18.75 -9.59 26.80
CA PRO A 113 17.41 -9.08 27.13
C PRO A 113 17.42 -7.72 27.84
N ASP A 114 18.32 -7.47 28.79
CA ASP A 114 18.37 -6.22 29.57
C ASP A 114 18.65 -4.97 28.70
N LYS A 115 19.43 -5.13 27.62
CA LYS A 115 19.80 -4.02 26.73
C LYS A 115 18.73 -3.72 25.65
N LEU A 116 17.76 -4.60 25.44
CA LEU A 116 16.66 -4.32 24.49
C LEU A 116 15.82 -3.09 24.91
N SER A 117 15.84 -2.73 26.19
CA SER A 117 15.10 -1.60 26.74
C SER A 117 15.62 -0.24 26.25
N VAL A 118 16.92 -0.18 25.92
CA VAL A 118 17.57 1.05 25.46
C VAL A 118 17.62 1.16 23.94
N VAL A 119 17.47 0.06 23.19
CA VAL A 119 17.59 0.02 21.71
C VAL A 119 16.25 0.30 21.02
N PRO A 120 16.19 0.90 19.80
CA PRO A 120 14.93 1.30 19.18
C PRO A 120 14.18 0.13 18.50
N VAL A 121 13.82 -0.91 19.26
CA VAL A 121 13.12 -2.12 18.79
C VAL A 121 11.90 -1.76 17.93
N GLY A 122 11.00 -0.91 18.43
CA GLY A 122 9.80 -0.51 17.68
C GLY A 122 10.11 0.18 16.34
N GLY A 123 11.21 0.94 16.26
CA GLY A 123 11.62 1.57 15.00
C GLY A 123 12.10 0.56 13.95
N VAL A 124 12.70 -0.55 14.39
CA VAL A 124 13.06 -1.67 13.52
C VAL A 124 11.82 -2.45 13.09
N LEU A 125 10.91 -2.77 14.02
CA LEU A 125 9.64 -3.43 13.67
C LEU A 125 8.81 -2.59 12.69
N ASP A 126 8.82 -1.26 12.82
CA ASP A 126 8.21 -0.35 11.83
C ASP A 126 8.92 -0.40 10.48
N ALA A 127 10.24 -0.61 10.44
CA ALA A 127 10.98 -0.81 9.20
C ALA A 127 10.63 -2.16 8.56
N VAL A 128 10.55 -3.24 9.35
CA VAL A 128 10.09 -4.57 8.91
C VAL A 128 8.70 -4.47 8.29
N ALA A 129 7.75 -3.85 8.99
CA ALA A 129 6.38 -3.67 8.51
C ALA A 129 6.30 -2.88 7.20
N ARG A 130 7.21 -1.93 6.96
CA ARG A 130 7.27 -1.18 5.70
C ARG A 130 7.82 -2.02 4.55
N VAL A 131 8.90 -2.76 4.79
CA VAL A 131 9.55 -3.59 3.77
C VAL A 131 8.67 -4.75 3.34
N PHE A 132 8.04 -5.43 4.31
CA PHE A 132 7.17 -6.58 4.05
C PHE A 132 5.69 -6.23 3.99
N ARG A 133 5.34 -4.96 3.68
CA ARG A 133 3.95 -4.49 3.72
C ARG A 133 3.01 -5.39 2.92
N ASN A 134 3.44 -5.79 1.72
CA ASN A 134 2.66 -6.61 0.79
C ASN A 134 3.24 -8.02 0.65
N ASP A 135 4.33 -8.33 1.34
CA ASP A 135 5.01 -9.62 1.22
C ASP A 135 4.84 -10.46 2.48
N LEU A 136 5.06 -11.76 2.34
CA LEU A 136 5.24 -12.63 3.50
C LEU A 136 6.66 -12.43 4.03
N LEU A 137 6.80 -12.44 5.35
CA LEU A 137 8.11 -12.55 5.95
C LEU A 137 8.74 -13.87 5.53
N SER A 138 10.04 -13.85 5.25
CA SER A 138 10.80 -15.07 5.07
C SER A 138 10.76 -15.90 6.37
N LEU A 139 10.89 -17.23 6.25
CA LEU A 139 10.94 -18.12 7.43
C LEU A 139 12.05 -17.71 8.40
N SER A 140 13.19 -17.24 7.88
CA SER A 140 14.29 -16.69 8.68
C SER A 140 13.87 -15.43 9.45
N ALA A 141 13.22 -14.47 8.80
CA ALA A 141 12.75 -13.25 9.46
C ALA A 141 11.70 -13.56 10.55
N LYS A 142 10.81 -14.53 10.32
CA LYS A 142 9.86 -14.99 11.35
C LYS A 142 10.55 -15.61 12.55
N SER A 143 11.51 -16.51 12.30
CA SER A 143 12.31 -17.12 13.38
C SER A 143 13.06 -16.07 14.21
N LEU A 144 13.62 -15.04 13.56
CA LEU A 144 14.26 -13.93 14.26
C LEU A 144 13.25 -13.11 15.09
N LEU A 145 12.05 -12.86 14.57
CA LEU A 145 11.00 -12.17 15.31
C LEU A 145 10.48 -12.97 16.51
N GLU A 146 10.34 -14.29 16.37
CA GLU A 146 9.97 -15.20 17.47
C GLU A 146 11.05 -15.23 18.56
N THR A 147 12.32 -15.27 18.16
CA THR A 147 13.46 -15.17 19.09
C THR A 147 13.43 -13.83 19.81
N LEU A 148 13.24 -12.73 19.08
CA LEU A 148 13.13 -11.38 19.64
C LEU A 148 11.94 -11.28 20.61
N ARG A 149 10.80 -11.90 20.28
CA ARG A 149 9.62 -11.97 21.14
C ARG A 149 9.96 -12.62 22.49
N GLY A 150 10.65 -13.76 22.47
CA GLY A 150 11.13 -14.45 23.68
C GLY A 150 12.05 -13.57 24.54
N SER A 151 12.97 -12.84 23.91
CA SER A 151 13.86 -11.91 24.61
C SER A 151 13.12 -10.71 25.22
N ILE A 152 12.09 -10.18 24.54
CA ILE A 152 11.26 -9.09 25.07
C ILE A 152 10.44 -9.54 26.28
N VAL A 153 9.88 -10.77 26.24
CA VAL A 153 9.15 -11.34 27.39
C VAL A 153 10.08 -11.52 28.59
N SER A 154 11.29 -12.05 28.36
CA SER A 154 12.25 -12.36 29.42
C SER A 154 12.87 -11.11 30.06
N SER A 155 13.05 -10.04 29.29
CA SER A 155 13.65 -8.78 29.77
C SER A 155 12.73 -7.90 30.59
N GLY A 156 11.41 -8.00 30.38
CA GLY A 156 10.48 -6.98 30.88
C GLY A 156 10.78 -5.59 30.31
N CYS A 157 11.14 -5.50 29.02
CA CYS A 157 11.56 -4.26 28.38
C CYS A 157 10.57 -3.09 28.55
N GLY A 158 10.94 -2.12 29.39
CA GLY A 158 10.20 -0.88 29.58
C GLY A 158 8.93 -1.04 30.42
N SER A 159 7.93 -0.18 30.20
CA SER A 159 6.64 -0.32 30.88
C SER A 159 5.84 -1.48 30.28
N ARG A 160 5.01 -2.14 31.10
CA ARG A 160 4.13 -3.24 30.67
C ARG A 160 3.34 -2.94 29.40
N SER A 161 2.85 -1.71 29.25
CA SER A 161 2.13 -1.27 28.05
C SER A 161 3.04 -1.15 26.82
N ALA A 162 4.27 -0.65 26.98
CA ALA A 162 5.24 -0.58 25.88
C ALA A 162 5.68 -1.98 25.43
N THR A 163 5.93 -2.89 26.39
CA THR A 163 6.24 -4.30 26.11
C THR A 163 5.10 -4.95 25.32
N GLN A 164 3.86 -4.83 25.79
CA GLN A 164 2.70 -5.43 25.12
C GLN A 164 2.55 -4.92 23.68
N LYS A 165 2.74 -3.60 23.44
CA LYS A 165 2.68 -3.04 22.09
C LYS A 165 3.70 -3.64 21.14
N LEU A 166 4.91 -3.95 21.62
CA LEU A 166 5.94 -4.60 20.80
C LEU A 166 5.56 -6.05 20.51
N LEU A 167 5.05 -6.79 21.50
CA LEU A 167 4.58 -8.17 21.33
C LEU A 167 3.42 -8.22 20.32
N ASP A 168 2.42 -7.35 20.46
CA ASP A 168 1.30 -7.24 19.50
C ASP A 168 1.78 -6.86 18.09
N GLN A 169 2.87 -6.10 17.98
CA GLN A 169 3.47 -5.76 16.69
C GLN A 169 4.19 -6.98 16.07
N ILE A 170 4.94 -7.75 16.86
CA ILE A 170 5.60 -8.98 16.39
C ILE A 170 4.56 -10.02 15.98
N ASP A 171 3.52 -10.23 16.80
CA ASP A 171 2.47 -11.21 16.52
C ASP A 171 1.72 -10.85 15.24
N ARG A 172 1.45 -9.56 15.00
CA ARG A 172 0.89 -9.09 13.72
C ARG A 172 1.83 -9.28 12.53
N LEU A 173 3.13 -9.06 12.71
CA LEU A 173 4.11 -9.25 11.65
C LEU A 173 4.24 -10.74 11.26
N CYS A 174 4.19 -11.64 12.24
CA CYS A 174 4.28 -13.08 12.02
C CYS A 174 2.98 -13.72 11.51
N ASN A 175 1.85 -13.00 11.62
CA ASN A 175 0.57 -13.47 11.14
C ASN A 175 0.45 -13.30 9.62
N ASP A 176 0.44 -14.42 8.90
CA ASP A 176 0.26 -14.43 7.44
C ASP A 176 -1.18 -14.18 7.01
N SER A 177 -2.14 -14.30 7.93
CA SER A 177 -3.56 -14.15 7.61
C SER A 177 -3.87 -12.72 7.19
N ILE A 178 -4.58 -12.60 6.08
CA ILE A 178 -4.94 -11.31 5.51
C ILE A 178 -5.85 -10.49 6.44
N THR A 179 -6.66 -11.15 7.27
CA THR A 179 -7.55 -10.48 8.23
C THR A 179 -6.75 -9.67 9.26
N SER A 180 -5.56 -10.15 9.63
CA SER A 180 -4.70 -9.48 10.60
C SER A 180 -4.05 -8.20 10.05
N ARG A 181 -3.93 -8.12 8.72
CA ARG A 181 -3.35 -6.97 8.00
C ARG A 181 -4.37 -5.91 7.65
N LEU A 182 -5.63 -6.30 7.42
CA LEU A 182 -6.72 -5.36 7.19
C LEU A 182 -7.06 -4.62 8.48
N SER A 183 -7.07 -3.28 8.41
CA SER A 183 -7.55 -2.43 9.50
C SER A 183 -9.04 -2.20 9.36
N ALA A 184 -9.77 -2.26 10.47
CA ALA A 184 -11.20 -1.96 10.48
C ALA A 184 -11.47 -0.51 10.01
N ASP A 185 -12.34 -0.36 9.03
CA ASP A 185 -12.56 0.91 8.32
C ASP A 185 -14.01 1.40 8.31
N GLY A 186 -14.95 0.66 8.90
CA GLY A 186 -16.38 0.99 8.91
C GLY A 186 -17.09 0.67 7.59
N GLY A 187 -16.41 0.06 6.62
CA GLY A 187 -16.90 -0.13 5.25
C GLY A 187 -16.55 -1.50 4.69
N TRP A 188 -15.82 -1.53 3.57
CA TRP A 188 -15.58 -2.75 2.81
C TRP A 188 -14.63 -3.71 3.54
N ALA A 189 -13.63 -3.20 4.27
CA ALA A 189 -12.65 -4.05 4.94
C ALA A 189 -13.31 -4.87 6.07
N ASP A 190 -14.25 -4.26 6.80
CA ASP A 190 -15.02 -4.94 7.85
C ASP A 190 -15.90 -6.05 7.24
N ALA A 191 -16.44 -5.83 6.03
CA ALA A 191 -17.25 -6.83 5.33
C ALA A 191 -16.40 -8.02 4.84
N VAL A 192 -15.16 -7.78 4.40
CA VAL A 192 -14.20 -8.83 4.07
C VAL A 192 -13.81 -9.63 5.33
N GLN A 193 -13.50 -8.95 6.43
CA GLN A 193 -13.18 -9.60 7.70
C GLN A 193 -14.34 -10.47 8.21
N ARG A 194 -15.58 -9.98 8.08
CA ARG A 194 -16.78 -10.74 8.43
C ARG A 194 -16.90 -12.02 7.60
N LEU A 195 -16.75 -11.92 6.28
CA LEU A 195 -16.76 -13.09 5.39
C LEU A 195 -15.74 -14.14 5.86
N LEU A 196 -14.49 -13.73 6.09
CA LEU A 196 -13.43 -14.65 6.49
C LEU A 196 -13.63 -15.27 7.88
N THR A 197 -14.40 -14.61 8.74
CA THR A 197 -14.78 -15.16 10.06
C THR A 197 -15.93 -16.19 9.94
N GLU A 198 -16.81 -16.01 8.95
CA GLU A 198 -17.92 -16.93 8.67
C GLU A 198 -17.48 -18.19 7.90
N LEU A 199 -16.38 -18.12 7.17
CA LEU A 199 -15.82 -19.24 6.43
C LEU A 199 -14.97 -20.16 7.31
N ASP A 200 -15.04 -21.46 7.05
CA ASP A 200 -14.28 -22.50 7.74
C ASP A 200 -13.30 -23.23 6.79
N GLY A 201 -12.29 -23.84 7.42
CA GLY A 201 -11.31 -24.73 6.81
C GLY A 201 -10.84 -24.31 5.42
N VAL A 202 -11.00 -25.23 4.45
CA VAL A 202 -10.51 -25.06 3.08
C VAL A 202 -11.11 -23.84 2.39
N ARG A 203 -12.40 -23.53 2.61
CA ARG A 203 -13.01 -22.37 1.94
C ARG A 203 -12.36 -21.08 2.42
N ARG A 204 -12.12 -20.94 3.72
CA ARG A 204 -11.42 -19.80 4.27
C ARG A 204 -10.02 -19.67 3.67
N ASP A 205 -9.26 -20.76 3.61
CA ASP A 205 -7.90 -20.76 3.06
C ASP A 205 -7.89 -20.33 1.58
N THR A 206 -8.84 -20.79 0.77
CA THR A 206 -8.97 -20.38 -0.64
C THR A 206 -9.24 -18.88 -0.75
N TRP A 207 -10.17 -18.35 0.05
CA TRP A 207 -10.47 -16.91 0.06
C TRP A 207 -9.30 -16.06 0.58
N GLU A 208 -8.62 -16.49 1.65
CA GLU A 208 -7.44 -15.80 2.17
C GLU A 208 -6.32 -15.79 1.12
N SER A 209 -6.10 -16.91 0.42
CA SER A 209 -5.10 -17.03 -0.65
C SER A 209 -5.43 -16.11 -1.83
N MET A 210 -6.70 -16.03 -2.24
CA MET A 210 -7.16 -15.10 -3.26
C MET A 210 -6.92 -13.64 -2.84
N LEU A 211 -7.44 -13.23 -1.68
CA LEU A 211 -7.30 -11.86 -1.18
C LEU A 211 -5.84 -11.48 -1.02
N TRP A 212 -5.00 -12.36 -0.48
CA TRP A 212 -3.56 -12.13 -0.39
C TRP A 212 -2.96 -11.79 -1.76
N HIS A 213 -3.34 -12.51 -2.81
CA HIS A 213 -2.86 -12.23 -4.18
C HIS A 213 -3.34 -10.87 -4.67
N LEU A 214 -4.56 -10.49 -4.32
CA LEU A 214 -5.12 -9.17 -4.66
C LEU A 214 -4.34 -8.02 -4.03
N GLY A 215 -3.86 -8.19 -2.79
CA GLY A 215 -3.03 -7.21 -2.09
C GLY A 215 -1.65 -6.96 -2.72
N ARG A 216 -1.26 -7.73 -3.75
CA ARG A 216 0.05 -7.66 -4.42
C ARG A 216 -0.06 -7.26 -5.88
N VAL A 217 -1.14 -6.57 -6.26
CA VAL A 217 -1.30 -6.04 -7.61
C VAL A 217 -0.16 -5.07 -7.94
N THR A 218 0.55 -5.35 -9.04
CA THR A 218 1.61 -4.50 -9.59
C THR A 218 1.19 -3.98 -10.96
N PRO A 219 1.68 -2.80 -11.38
CA PRO A 219 1.45 -2.32 -12.74
C PRO A 219 2.16 -3.23 -13.75
N GLU A 220 1.63 -3.29 -14.98
CA GLU A 220 2.28 -3.99 -16.10
C GLU A 220 3.62 -3.30 -16.46
N PRO A 221 4.73 -4.04 -16.57
CA PRO A 221 6.00 -3.50 -17.04
C PRO A 221 5.88 -2.79 -18.39
N PRO A 222 6.63 -1.70 -18.65
CA PRO A 222 7.80 -1.24 -17.90
C PRO A 222 7.49 -0.34 -16.69
N ALA A 223 6.23 -0.10 -16.35
CA ALA A 223 5.89 0.77 -15.22
C ALA A 223 6.34 0.13 -13.89
N ALA A 224 7.12 0.87 -13.10
CA ALA A 224 7.56 0.43 -11.77
C ALA A 224 6.58 0.86 -10.65
N SER A 225 5.72 1.85 -10.93
CA SER A 225 4.79 2.43 -9.97
C SER A 225 3.45 2.76 -10.64
N TRP A 226 2.39 2.91 -9.84
CA TRP A 226 1.07 3.34 -10.30
C TRP A 226 0.97 4.85 -10.55
N GLU A 227 1.86 5.64 -9.93
CA GLU A 227 1.95 7.09 -10.06
C GLU A 227 3.05 7.44 -11.09
N LEU A 228 2.82 8.44 -11.95
CA LEU A 228 3.85 8.89 -12.90
C LEU A 228 4.90 9.68 -12.13
N ASP A 229 6.17 9.36 -12.35
CA ASP A 229 7.24 10.20 -11.84
C ASP A 229 7.21 11.53 -12.62
N PRO A 230 7.29 12.69 -11.96
CA PRO A 230 7.47 13.97 -12.66
C PRO A 230 8.63 13.97 -13.66
N ASP A 231 9.67 13.16 -13.42
CA ASP A 231 10.82 13.02 -14.31
C ASP A 231 10.53 12.17 -15.56
N ASP A 232 9.51 11.28 -15.53
CA ASP A 232 9.09 10.47 -16.68
C ASP A 232 8.45 11.32 -17.78
N LEU A 233 7.85 12.46 -17.39
CA LEU A 233 7.14 13.36 -18.31
C LEU A 233 7.39 14.82 -17.93
N PRO A 234 8.54 15.39 -18.35
CA PRO A 234 8.90 16.76 -18.00
C PRO A 234 7.84 17.75 -18.51
N ILE A 235 7.52 18.74 -17.68
CA ILE A 235 6.53 19.77 -17.99
C ILE A 235 7.00 20.58 -19.19
N GLY A 236 6.24 20.50 -20.29
CA GLY A 236 6.50 21.27 -21.51
C GLY A 236 6.00 22.71 -21.42
N PRO A 237 6.30 23.56 -22.42
CA PRO A 237 5.82 24.94 -22.46
C PRO A 237 4.29 25.04 -22.66
N ASP A 238 3.67 24.02 -23.26
CA ASP A 238 2.23 23.89 -23.39
C ASP A 238 1.69 22.95 -22.29
N PHE A 239 0.99 23.56 -21.32
CA PHE A 239 0.45 22.84 -20.16
C PHE A 239 -0.70 21.90 -20.55
N ASP A 240 -1.53 22.28 -21.52
CA ASP A 240 -2.71 21.50 -21.89
C ASP A 240 -2.27 20.25 -22.65
N ALA A 241 -1.37 20.40 -23.63
CA ALA A 241 -0.78 19.26 -24.33
C ALA A 241 0.07 18.37 -23.42
N TRP A 242 0.66 18.92 -22.35
CA TRP A 242 1.33 18.11 -21.33
C TRP A 242 0.34 17.33 -20.45
N SER A 243 -0.72 17.99 -19.98
CA SER A 243 -1.77 17.40 -19.13
C SER A 243 -2.48 16.25 -19.84
N GLU A 244 -2.76 16.42 -21.12
CA GLU A 244 -3.34 15.40 -21.99
C GLU A 244 -2.44 14.17 -22.11
N ARG A 245 -1.17 14.36 -22.50
CA ARG A 245 -0.18 13.26 -22.57
C ARG A 245 -0.01 12.54 -21.24
N ARG A 246 -0.02 13.29 -20.14
CA ARG A 246 0.03 12.72 -18.79
C ARG A 246 -1.19 11.82 -18.52
N ASN A 247 -2.39 12.26 -18.90
CA ASN A 247 -3.62 11.49 -18.71
C ASN A 247 -3.62 10.23 -19.59
N GLU A 248 -3.18 10.32 -20.84
CA GLU A 248 -3.01 9.15 -21.73
C GLU A 248 -2.04 8.12 -21.14
N GLN A 249 -0.86 8.56 -20.66
CA GLN A 249 0.09 7.67 -20.01
C GLN A 249 -0.45 7.05 -18.72
N LEU A 250 -1.24 7.79 -17.94
CA LEU A 250 -1.93 7.22 -16.78
C LEU A 250 -2.93 6.15 -17.22
N LEU A 251 -3.79 6.44 -18.20
CA LEU A 251 -4.82 5.51 -18.67
C LEU A 251 -4.22 4.25 -19.31
N ALA A 252 -3.08 4.37 -19.98
CA ALA A 252 -2.34 3.24 -20.55
C ALA A 252 -1.83 2.24 -19.49
N ARG A 253 -1.70 2.64 -18.22
CA ARG A 253 -1.28 1.72 -17.15
C ARG A 253 -2.37 0.72 -16.83
N SER A 254 -2.00 -0.55 -16.78
CA SER A 254 -2.84 -1.68 -16.37
C SER A 254 -2.19 -2.50 -15.26
N ALA A 255 -2.95 -3.42 -14.65
CA ALA A 255 -2.36 -4.46 -13.83
C ALA A 255 -1.56 -5.47 -14.67
N ALA A 256 -0.52 -6.05 -14.07
CA ALA A 256 0.33 -6.98 -14.78
C ALA A 256 -0.45 -8.18 -15.34
N LYS A 257 -0.22 -8.55 -16.61
CA LYS A 257 -0.98 -9.64 -17.27
C LYS A 257 -0.85 -10.98 -16.55
N SER A 258 0.35 -11.30 -16.08
CA SER A 258 0.62 -12.50 -15.29
C SER A 258 -0.12 -12.49 -13.94
N TRP A 259 -0.25 -11.30 -13.33
CA TRP A 259 -1.02 -11.12 -12.11
C TRP A 259 -2.52 -11.30 -12.37
N LEU A 260 -3.06 -10.74 -13.46
CA LEU A 260 -4.47 -10.89 -13.86
C LEU A 260 -4.84 -12.35 -14.12
N GLY A 261 -4.00 -13.10 -14.85
CA GLY A 261 -4.21 -14.53 -15.07
C GLY A 261 -4.32 -15.31 -13.74
N THR A 262 -3.37 -15.09 -12.84
CA THR A 262 -3.38 -15.73 -11.51
C THR A 262 -4.58 -15.28 -10.67
N ALA A 263 -5.01 -14.02 -10.78
CA ALA A 263 -6.18 -13.52 -10.08
C ALA A 263 -7.46 -14.21 -10.59
N ASN A 264 -7.61 -14.38 -11.90
CA ASN A 264 -8.73 -15.09 -12.50
C ASN A 264 -8.77 -16.56 -12.06
N ASP A 265 -7.65 -17.27 -12.07
CA ASP A 265 -7.59 -18.66 -11.59
C ASP A 265 -8.08 -18.78 -10.13
N ARG A 266 -7.72 -17.81 -9.30
CA ARG A 266 -8.14 -17.76 -7.89
C ARG A 266 -9.61 -17.37 -7.71
N ILE A 267 -10.13 -16.49 -8.57
CA ILE A 267 -11.56 -16.16 -8.63
C ILE A 267 -12.37 -17.40 -9.00
N GLU A 268 -11.90 -18.21 -9.96
CA GLU A 268 -12.56 -19.48 -10.30
C GLU A 268 -12.56 -20.45 -9.11
N GLN A 269 -11.46 -20.55 -8.36
CA GLN A 269 -11.36 -21.42 -7.18
C GLN A 269 -12.33 -21.05 -6.06
N VAL A 270 -12.61 -19.76 -5.83
CA VAL A 270 -13.63 -19.33 -4.85
C VAL A 270 -15.05 -19.37 -5.41
N GLY A 271 -15.21 -19.53 -6.73
CA GLY A 271 -16.46 -19.43 -7.46
C GLY A 271 -16.73 -18.01 -7.97
N ARG A 272 -16.67 -17.84 -9.30
CA ARG A 272 -16.82 -16.53 -9.98
C ARG A 272 -18.10 -15.79 -9.58
N GLU A 273 -19.25 -16.47 -9.56
CA GLU A 273 -20.52 -15.83 -9.19
C GLU A 273 -20.55 -15.34 -7.74
N GLU A 274 -20.01 -16.14 -6.81
CA GLU A 274 -19.90 -15.73 -5.41
C GLU A 274 -18.97 -14.52 -5.28
N PHE A 275 -17.82 -14.56 -5.96
CA PHE A 275 -16.89 -13.44 -6.01
C PHE A 275 -17.53 -12.16 -6.52
N VAL A 276 -18.19 -12.19 -7.69
CA VAL A 276 -18.86 -11.01 -8.29
C VAL A 276 -19.89 -10.42 -7.32
N ARG A 277 -20.73 -11.26 -6.72
CA ARG A 277 -21.74 -10.82 -5.75
C ARG A 277 -21.12 -10.12 -4.55
N ARG A 278 -20.04 -10.69 -4.00
CA ARG A 278 -19.32 -10.11 -2.86
C ARG A 278 -18.59 -8.82 -3.25
N LEU A 279 -17.94 -8.79 -4.41
CA LEU A 279 -17.22 -7.64 -4.95
C LEU A 279 -18.14 -6.42 -5.10
N ILE A 280 -19.31 -6.60 -5.72
CA ILE A 280 -20.32 -5.53 -5.84
C ILE A 280 -20.69 -4.99 -4.45
N GLY A 281 -20.96 -5.89 -3.50
CA GLY A 281 -21.27 -5.52 -2.12
C GLY A 281 -20.14 -4.75 -1.43
N TRP A 282 -18.89 -5.18 -1.60
CA TRP A 282 -17.72 -4.52 -1.03
C TRP A 282 -17.46 -3.15 -1.64
N LEU A 283 -17.50 -3.02 -2.96
CA LEU A 283 -17.35 -1.74 -3.65
C LEU A 283 -18.46 -0.75 -3.24
N GLY A 284 -19.69 -1.24 -3.05
CA GLY A 284 -20.81 -0.45 -2.52
C GLY A 284 -20.59 0.07 -1.09
N LEU A 285 -19.69 -0.53 -0.31
CA LEU A 285 -19.35 -0.10 1.06
C LEU A 285 -18.14 0.86 1.13
N VAL A 286 -17.43 1.08 0.02
CA VAL A 286 -16.30 2.04 -0.05
C VAL A 286 -16.68 3.45 0.42
N PRO A 287 -17.87 4.01 0.12
CA PRO A 287 -18.29 5.31 0.65
C PRO A 287 -18.27 5.42 2.19
N ARG A 288 -18.53 4.31 2.91
CA ARG A 288 -18.53 4.26 4.38
C ARG A 288 -17.14 4.15 4.99
N SER A 289 -16.13 3.83 4.17
CA SER A 289 -14.78 3.53 4.64
C SER A 289 -14.04 4.78 5.13
N ARG A 290 -13.22 4.64 6.18
CA ARG A 290 -12.43 5.75 6.75
C ARG A 290 -11.43 6.33 5.72
N PRO A 291 -11.44 7.65 5.43
CA PRO A 291 -10.57 8.25 4.40
C PRO A 291 -9.08 7.98 4.61
N GLY A 292 -8.60 8.01 5.85
CA GLY A 292 -7.17 7.86 6.18
C GLY A 292 -6.57 6.51 5.80
N LEU A 293 -7.37 5.44 5.73
CA LEU A 293 -6.91 4.10 5.35
C LEU A 293 -6.86 3.92 3.83
N LEU A 294 -7.62 4.71 3.07
CA LEU A 294 -7.63 4.63 1.60
C LEU A 294 -6.67 5.63 0.95
N ALA A 295 -6.34 6.73 1.65
CA ALA A 295 -5.41 7.75 1.15
C ALA A 295 -3.93 7.36 1.37
N ARG A 296 -3.63 6.53 2.37
CA ARG A 296 -2.27 6.10 2.71
C ARG A 296 -2.00 4.72 2.14
N GLU A 297 -0.77 4.47 1.76
CA GLU A 297 -0.31 3.13 1.42
C GLU A 297 -0.38 2.23 2.66
N CYS A 298 -1.29 1.26 2.62
CA CYS A 298 -1.49 0.23 3.62
C CYS A 298 -2.21 -0.96 2.98
N ALA A 299 -2.31 -2.08 3.70
CA ALA A 299 -2.94 -3.29 3.19
C ALA A 299 -4.37 -3.04 2.66
N ASN A 300 -5.18 -2.20 3.32
CA ASN A 300 -6.51 -1.83 2.84
C ASN A 300 -6.46 -1.20 1.44
N ARG A 301 -5.60 -0.20 1.23
CA ARG A 301 -5.49 0.50 -0.07
C ARG A 301 -5.05 -0.47 -1.18
N GLU A 302 -4.05 -1.29 -0.90
CA GLU A 302 -3.47 -2.21 -1.89
C GLU A 302 -4.43 -3.35 -2.25
N MET A 303 -5.12 -3.92 -1.26
CA MET A 303 -6.18 -4.90 -1.46
C MET A 303 -7.34 -4.35 -2.28
N LEU A 304 -7.82 -3.14 -1.96
CA LEU A 304 -8.90 -2.51 -2.71
C LEU A 304 -8.46 -2.20 -4.15
N ARG A 305 -7.19 -1.86 -4.37
CA ARG A 305 -6.64 -1.72 -5.73
C ARG A 305 -6.72 -3.04 -6.49
N GLY A 306 -6.34 -4.15 -5.87
CA GLY A 306 -6.45 -5.48 -6.48
C GLY A 306 -7.89 -5.85 -6.83
N LEU A 307 -8.83 -5.63 -5.89
CA LEU A 307 -10.26 -5.82 -6.13
C LEU A 307 -10.79 -4.99 -7.31
N LEU A 308 -10.37 -3.73 -7.42
CA LEU A 308 -10.72 -2.88 -8.56
C LEU A 308 -10.19 -3.46 -9.87
N TRP A 309 -8.93 -3.90 -9.93
CA TRP A 309 -8.36 -4.46 -11.17
C TRP A 309 -8.99 -5.78 -11.61
N CYS A 310 -9.52 -6.58 -10.68
CA CYS A 310 -10.31 -7.75 -11.05
C CYS A 310 -11.60 -7.40 -11.81
N CYS A 311 -12.08 -6.15 -11.75
CA CYS A 311 -13.29 -5.73 -12.44
C CYS A 311 -13.12 -5.62 -13.97
N CYS A 312 -11.88 -5.50 -14.49
CA CYS A 312 -11.65 -5.38 -15.93
C CYS A 312 -12.09 -6.62 -16.72
N GLU A 313 -12.03 -7.79 -16.08
CA GLU A 313 -12.34 -9.10 -16.67
C GLU A 313 -13.80 -9.54 -16.43
N LEU A 314 -14.61 -8.64 -15.83
CA LEU A 314 -15.99 -8.90 -15.48
C LEU A 314 -16.90 -8.04 -16.37
N ASP A 315 -17.43 -8.65 -17.44
CA ASP A 315 -18.42 -8.04 -18.34
C ASP A 315 -19.81 -7.98 -17.67
N ASP A 316 -19.90 -7.21 -16.58
CA ASP A 316 -21.09 -7.11 -15.74
C ASP A 316 -21.42 -5.64 -15.45
N ARG A 317 -22.63 -5.23 -15.84
CA ARG A 317 -23.11 -3.85 -15.67
C ARG A 317 -23.16 -3.42 -14.20
N ALA A 318 -23.51 -4.32 -13.27
CA ALA A 318 -23.56 -4.02 -11.84
C ALA A 318 -22.14 -3.83 -11.26
N VAL A 319 -21.15 -4.58 -11.74
CA VAL A 319 -19.73 -4.37 -11.38
C VAL A 319 -19.27 -2.97 -11.81
N VAL A 320 -19.50 -2.58 -13.06
CA VAL A 320 -19.16 -1.24 -13.57
C VAL A 320 -19.81 -0.13 -12.75
N GLN A 321 -21.10 -0.28 -12.40
CA GLN A 321 -21.80 0.68 -11.55
C GLN A 321 -21.18 0.77 -10.15
N ALA A 322 -20.79 -0.36 -9.57
CA ALA A 322 -20.13 -0.41 -8.27
C ALA A 322 -18.74 0.25 -8.30
N VAL A 323 -17.96 0.04 -9.37
CA VAL A 323 -16.67 0.71 -9.59
C VAL A 323 -16.86 2.23 -9.70
N ALA A 324 -17.83 2.71 -10.50
CA ALA A 324 -18.10 4.14 -10.63
C ALA A 324 -18.55 4.78 -9.31
N LEU A 325 -19.37 4.08 -8.52
CA LEU A 325 -19.76 4.53 -7.17
C LEU A 325 -18.54 4.62 -6.24
N ALA A 326 -17.68 3.60 -6.25
CA ALA A 326 -16.45 3.59 -5.47
C ALA A 326 -15.51 4.73 -5.89
N ALA A 327 -15.35 4.98 -7.19
CA ALA A 327 -14.51 6.04 -7.74
C ALA A 327 -14.90 7.44 -7.22
N ASP A 328 -16.20 7.77 -7.25
CA ASP A 328 -16.73 9.04 -6.70
C ASP A 328 -16.38 9.19 -5.21
N ALA A 329 -16.60 8.12 -4.42
CA ALA A 329 -16.26 8.11 -3.01
C ALA A 329 -14.75 8.27 -2.76
N LEU A 330 -13.90 7.60 -3.55
CA LEU A 330 -12.46 7.65 -3.44
C LEU A 330 -11.91 9.05 -3.77
N TYR A 331 -12.45 9.73 -4.79
CA TYR A 331 -12.10 11.10 -5.10
C TYR A 331 -12.52 12.08 -3.99
N LYS A 332 -13.73 11.94 -3.43
CA LYS A 332 -14.18 12.73 -2.27
C LYS A 332 -13.26 12.55 -1.05
N LYS A 333 -12.67 11.35 -0.91
CA LYS A 333 -11.71 11.01 0.16
C LYS A 333 -10.25 11.33 -0.19
N LYS A 334 -9.97 11.94 -1.35
CA LYS A 334 -8.62 12.25 -1.85
C LYS A 334 -7.70 11.02 -1.90
N SER A 335 -8.26 9.85 -2.21
CA SER A 335 -7.49 8.63 -2.41
C SER A 335 -7.02 8.53 -3.86
N GLY A 336 -5.75 8.18 -4.06
CA GLY A 336 -5.22 7.86 -5.40
C GLY A 336 -5.89 6.66 -6.06
N LEU A 337 -6.68 5.86 -5.33
CA LEU A 337 -7.49 4.79 -5.91
C LEU A 337 -8.64 5.31 -6.77
N GLY A 338 -9.03 6.59 -6.67
CA GLY A 338 -9.99 7.19 -7.60
C GLY A 338 -9.50 7.12 -9.04
N THR A 339 -8.21 7.44 -9.26
CA THR A 339 -7.53 7.27 -10.55
C THR A 339 -7.48 5.82 -10.98
N ALA A 340 -7.20 4.89 -10.05
CA ALA A 340 -7.20 3.45 -10.35
C ALA A 340 -8.58 2.96 -10.80
N ALA A 341 -9.67 3.43 -10.19
CA ALA A 341 -11.02 3.06 -10.60
C ALA A 341 -11.36 3.63 -12.00
N VAL A 342 -10.88 4.83 -12.36
CA VAL A 342 -11.01 5.37 -13.72
C VAL A 342 -10.22 4.54 -14.73
N GLN A 343 -8.99 4.15 -14.41
CA GLN A 343 -8.20 3.25 -15.25
C GLN A 343 -8.92 1.92 -15.46
N VAL A 344 -9.47 1.33 -14.40
CA VAL A 344 -10.25 0.08 -14.51
C VAL A 344 -11.44 0.25 -15.45
N LEU A 345 -12.26 1.30 -15.29
CA LEU A 345 -13.38 1.56 -16.19
C LEU A 345 -12.93 1.77 -17.64
N PHE A 346 -11.75 2.36 -17.87
CA PHE A 346 -11.17 2.52 -19.20
C PHE A 346 -10.75 1.19 -19.84
N HIS A 347 -10.27 0.24 -19.02
CA HIS A 347 -9.84 -1.10 -19.46
C HIS A 347 -10.98 -2.12 -19.54
N VAL A 348 -12.18 -1.84 -19.00
CA VAL A 348 -13.36 -2.68 -19.24
C VAL A 348 -13.66 -2.72 -20.74
N PRO A 349 -13.77 -3.91 -21.36
CA PRO A 349 -14.06 -4.05 -22.78
C PRO A 349 -15.40 -3.42 -23.20
N GLY A 350 -15.46 -2.93 -24.44
CA GLY A 350 -16.68 -2.42 -25.06
C GLY A 350 -17.25 -1.18 -24.37
N ARG A 351 -18.59 -1.09 -24.37
CA ARG A 351 -19.32 0.15 -24.01
C ARG A 351 -19.58 0.30 -22.52
N LEU A 352 -19.54 -0.78 -21.73
CA LEU A 352 -19.90 -0.72 -20.31
C LEU A 352 -18.99 0.22 -19.52
N GLY A 353 -17.67 0.16 -19.77
CA GLY A 353 -16.70 1.05 -19.13
C GLY A 353 -17.01 2.54 -19.35
N ALA A 354 -17.33 2.91 -20.60
CA ALA A 354 -17.74 4.27 -20.96
C ALA A 354 -18.98 4.74 -20.21
N MET A 355 -20.00 3.88 -20.05
CA MET A 355 -21.20 4.23 -19.25
C MET A 355 -20.84 4.59 -17.80
N GLY A 356 -19.91 3.84 -17.20
CA GLY A 356 -19.41 4.11 -15.85
C GLY A 356 -18.69 5.46 -15.76
N LEU A 357 -17.86 5.78 -16.76
CA LEU A 357 -17.11 7.04 -16.86
C LEU A 357 -18.03 8.25 -17.08
N ALA A 358 -19.01 8.14 -17.97
CA ALA A 358 -20.00 9.19 -18.25
C ALA A 358 -20.78 9.57 -16.98
N LYS A 359 -21.23 8.59 -16.18
CA LYS A 359 -21.84 8.88 -14.86
C LYS A 359 -20.89 9.61 -13.92
N LEU A 360 -19.62 9.23 -13.94
CA LEU A 360 -18.63 9.71 -12.99
C LEU A 360 -18.25 11.17 -13.26
N VAL A 361 -18.18 11.60 -14.53
CA VAL A 361 -17.76 12.98 -14.89
C VAL A 361 -18.67 14.05 -14.27
N GLY A 362 -19.97 13.77 -14.16
CA GLY A 362 -20.95 14.67 -13.54
C GLY A 362 -20.89 14.70 -12.01
N ARG A 363 -20.27 13.70 -11.37
CA ARG A 363 -20.21 13.56 -9.91
C ARG A 363 -18.92 14.14 -9.32
N VAL A 364 -17.82 14.07 -10.06
CA VAL A 364 -16.52 14.51 -9.57
C VAL A 364 -16.40 16.04 -9.63
N ARG A 365 -15.89 16.66 -8.56
CA ARG A 365 -15.79 18.13 -8.45
C ARG A 365 -14.51 18.71 -9.02
N ALA A 366 -13.37 18.05 -8.84
CA ALA A 366 -12.07 18.58 -9.24
C ALA A 366 -11.91 18.54 -10.77
N GLN A 367 -11.54 19.69 -11.36
CA GLN A 367 -11.40 19.83 -12.81
C GLN A 367 -10.36 18.85 -13.40
N SER A 368 -9.21 18.67 -12.74
CA SER A 368 -8.18 17.71 -13.18
C SER A 368 -8.66 16.26 -13.24
N HIS A 369 -9.59 15.86 -12.35
CA HIS A 369 -10.19 14.53 -12.42
C HIS A 369 -11.21 14.43 -13.56
N LYS A 370 -11.98 15.50 -13.82
CA LYS A 370 -12.89 15.55 -14.97
C LYS A 370 -12.13 15.45 -16.28
N GLU A 371 -10.98 16.12 -16.40
CA GLU A 371 -10.10 16.03 -17.55
C GLU A 371 -9.62 14.61 -17.80
N LEU A 372 -9.14 13.91 -16.77
CA LEU A 372 -8.76 12.49 -16.90
C LEU A 372 -9.93 11.62 -17.40
N ILE A 373 -11.13 11.81 -16.85
CA ILE A 373 -12.33 11.04 -17.25
C ILE A 373 -12.72 11.36 -18.71
N ARG A 374 -12.63 12.62 -19.13
CA ARG A 374 -12.91 13.03 -20.51
C ARG A 374 -11.88 12.47 -21.49
N THR A 375 -10.60 12.49 -21.14
CA THR A 375 -9.55 11.82 -21.93
C THR A 375 -9.87 10.33 -22.09
N ALA A 376 -10.30 9.65 -21.01
CA ALA A 376 -10.70 8.24 -21.08
C ALA A 376 -11.91 8.01 -22.01
N LEU A 377 -12.95 8.83 -21.90
CA LEU A 377 -14.13 8.75 -22.79
C LEU A 377 -13.77 8.97 -24.26
N ARG A 378 -12.92 9.96 -24.56
CA ARG A 378 -12.43 10.20 -25.92
C ARG A 378 -11.68 8.99 -26.47
N LEU A 379 -10.72 8.46 -25.70
CA LEU A 379 -9.93 7.31 -26.15
C LEU A 379 -10.80 6.05 -26.36
N ILE A 380 -11.86 5.85 -25.57
CA ILE A 380 -12.83 4.78 -25.80
C ILE A 380 -13.66 5.07 -27.06
N SER A 381 -14.14 6.31 -27.23
CA SER A 381 -14.86 6.74 -28.43
C SER A 381 -14.06 6.46 -29.71
N GLU A 382 -12.78 6.82 -29.72
CA GLU A 382 -11.83 6.53 -30.81
C GLU A 382 -11.63 5.02 -31.03
N ARG A 383 -11.48 4.25 -29.94
CA ARG A 383 -11.30 2.78 -30.00
C ARG A 383 -12.52 2.04 -30.54
N GLU A 384 -13.72 2.48 -30.17
CA GLU A 384 -14.98 1.80 -30.47
C GLU A 384 -15.70 2.38 -31.71
N GLY A 385 -15.26 3.53 -32.22
CA GLY A 385 -15.88 4.19 -33.38
C GLY A 385 -17.27 4.76 -33.11
N ILE A 386 -17.51 5.24 -31.88
CA ILE A 386 -18.81 5.75 -31.39
C ILE A 386 -18.58 7.16 -30.87
N SER A 387 -19.50 8.10 -31.08
CA SER A 387 -19.30 9.47 -30.57
C SER A 387 -19.37 9.53 -29.02
N VAL A 388 -18.79 10.56 -28.42
CA VAL A 388 -18.88 10.74 -26.96
C VAL A 388 -20.33 11.00 -26.54
N GLU A 389 -21.08 11.72 -27.36
CA GLU A 389 -22.51 12.00 -27.17
C GLU A 389 -23.32 10.70 -27.18
N GLU A 390 -23.05 9.80 -28.13
CA GLU A 390 -23.68 8.47 -28.17
C GLU A 390 -23.34 7.67 -26.91
N LEU A 391 -22.09 7.74 -26.41
CA LEU A 391 -21.71 7.05 -25.16
C LEU A 391 -22.45 7.58 -23.93
N GLU A 392 -22.76 8.88 -23.90
CA GLU A 392 -23.56 9.51 -22.83
C GLU A 392 -25.04 9.10 -22.90
N GLU A 393 -25.57 8.84 -24.10
CA GLU A 393 -26.94 8.38 -24.30
C GLU A 393 -27.17 6.91 -23.92
N ILE A 394 -26.14 6.05 -23.98
CA ILE A 394 -26.25 4.59 -23.65
C ILE A 394 -26.78 4.36 -22.23
N ASP A 395 -26.56 5.30 -21.31
CA ASP A 395 -27.00 5.15 -19.93
C ASP A 395 -28.44 5.62 -19.67
N CYS A 396 -29.15 6.16 -20.67
CA CYS A 396 -30.56 6.43 -20.51
C CYS A 396 -31.25 5.10 -20.14
N PRO A 397 -31.75 4.94 -18.89
CA PRO A 397 -32.39 3.70 -18.52
C PRO A 397 -33.55 3.55 -19.49
N THR A 398 -33.59 2.44 -20.21
CA THR A 398 -34.72 2.22 -21.12
C THR A 398 -36.02 2.17 -20.34
N TYR A 399 -36.00 2.01 -19.00
CA TYR A 399 -37.17 1.89 -18.12
C TYR A 399 -38.18 0.86 -18.66
N GLY A 400 -37.72 -0.15 -19.40
CA GLY A 400 -38.55 -1.15 -20.08
C GLY A 400 -39.16 -0.69 -21.41
N PHE A 401 -38.92 0.54 -21.85
CA PHE A 401 -39.26 1.02 -23.19
C PHE A 401 -38.36 0.33 -24.23
N THR A 402 -38.99 -0.18 -25.27
CA THR A 402 -38.34 -0.72 -26.47
C THR A 402 -37.84 0.41 -27.37
N GLU A 403 -37.11 0.08 -28.45
CA GLU A 403 -36.60 1.03 -29.45
C GLU A 403 -37.69 1.94 -30.06
N VAL A 404 -38.96 1.55 -29.97
CA VAL A 404 -40.11 2.34 -30.45
C VAL A 404 -40.69 3.31 -29.39
N GLY A 405 -40.05 3.44 -28.22
CA GLY A 405 -40.58 4.26 -27.13
C GLY A 405 -41.82 3.64 -26.46
N ILE A 406 -41.99 2.32 -26.59
CA ILE A 406 -43.13 1.58 -26.03
C ILE A 406 -42.64 0.59 -24.98
N ARG A 407 -43.18 0.66 -23.76
CA ARG A 407 -43.04 -0.36 -22.71
C ARG A 407 -44.33 -1.17 -22.66
N ARG A 408 -44.21 -2.50 -22.75
CA ARG A 408 -45.33 -3.43 -22.54
C ARG A 408 -45.07 -4.28 -21.31
N GLU A 409 -46.01 -4.29 -20.39
CA GLU A 409 -46.03 -5.21 -19.25
C GLU A 409 -47.31 -6.05 -19.30
N ARG A 410 -47.15 -7.35 -19.06
CA ARG A 410 -48.25 -8.31 -19.11
C ARG A 410 -48.72 -8.63 -17.69
N PHE A 411 -50.02 -8.50 -17.46
CA PHE A 411 -50.69 -8.76 -16.19
C PHE A 411 -51.83 -9.75 -16.44
N ASP A 412 -51.60 -11.04 -16.18
CA ASP A 412 -52.52 -12.14 -16.51
C ASP A 412 -53.00 -12.06 -17.98
N ASP A 413 -54.30 -11.79 -18.18
CA ASP A 413 -54.95 -11.68 -19.49
C ASP A 413 -54.85 -10.28 -20.13
N TYR A 414 -54.22 -9.32 -19.45
CA TYR A 414 -54.09 -7.94 -19.89
C TYR A 414 -52.65 -7.59 -20.27
N THR A 415 -52.48 -6.67 -21.22
CA THR A 415 -51.18 -6.04 -21.54
C THR A 415 -51.34 -4.55 -21.36
N ALA A 416 -50.61 -3.97 -20.40
CA ALA A 416 -50.50 -2.54 -20.24
C ALA A 416 -49.42 -2.03 -21.19
N GLU A 417 -49.77 -1.04 -22.02
CA GLU A 417 -48.86 -0.38 -22.94
C GLU A 417 -48.64 1.07 -22.47
N LEU A 418 -47.38 1.43 -22.26
CA LEU A 418 -46.96 2.79 -21.98
C LEU A 418 -46.15 3.27 -23.18
N ALA A 419 -46.62 4.31 -23.86
CA ALA A 419 -45.92 4.94 -24.97
C ALA A 419 -45.40 6.31 -24.56
N ALA A 420 -44.15 6.61 -24.88
CA ALA A 420 -43.63 7.97 -24.78
C ALA A 420 -44.32 8.83 -25.86
N ALA A 421 -45.06 9.86 -25.43
CA ALA A 421 -45.62 10.83 -26.36
C ALA A 421 -44.49 11.72 -26.88
N ASN A 422 -44.32 11.75 -28.21
CA ASN A 422 -43.39 12.66 -28.89
C ASN A 422 -43.79 14.12 -28.73
#